data_AF-A0A970L6D4-F1
#
_entry.id   AF-A0A970L6D4-F1
#
_cell.length_a   1.000
_cell.length_b   1.000
_cell.length_c   1.000
_cell.angle_alpha   90.00
_cell.angle_beta   90.00
_cell.angle_gamma   90.00
#
_symmetry.space_group_name_H-M   'P 1'
#
loop_
_entity.id
_entity.type
_entity.pdbx_description
1 polymer ?
#
loop_
_entity_poly.entity_id
_entity_poly.type
_entity_poly.pdbx_seq_one_letter_code
_entity_poly.pdbx_strand_id
1 'polypeptide(L)'
;MHIRLLLLTFFLQFFPDLVRKGHVYILQTPLFRVRNKKETKYCYSSAEKSRAVEALGPNPEITRFKGLGEISPGEFSHFIGKDIRLEPVRMKKNDTVKGYLEFYMGKNTPERQDFIIENLRIEEDLVEA
;
A
#
# COMPACT_ATOMS: atom_id res chain seq x y z
N MET A 1 -5.40 -5.14 -0.30
CA MET A 1 -4.34 -5.64 -1.22
C MET A 1 -4.85 -6.42 -2.43
N HIS A 2 -6.01 -7.09 -2.37
CA HIS A 2 -6.47 -7.99 -3.45
C HIS A 2 -6.74 -7.29 -4.80
N ILE A 3 -7.55 -6.23 -4.83
CA ILE A 3 -7.88 -5.49 -6.09
C ILE A 3 -6.62 -5.01 -6.81
N ARG A 4 -5.60 -4.57 -6.03
CA ARG A 4 -4.31 -4.15 -6.56
C ARG A 4 -3.66 -5.26 -7.38
N LEU A 5 -3.63 -6.50 -6.88
CA LEU A 5 -3.05 -7.63 -7.60
C LEU A 5 -3.82 -7.91 -8.90
N LEU A 6 -5.15 -7.88 -8.87
CA LEU A 6 -5.98 -8.10 -10.07
C LEU A 6 -5.68 -7.07 -11.17
N LEU A 7 -5.58 -5.79 -10.81
CA LEU A 7 -5.22 -4.73 -11.75
C LEU A 7 -3.80 -4.87 -12.27
N LEU A 8 -2.84 -5.23 -11.41
CA LEU A 8 -1.46 -5.47 -11.83
C LEU A 8 -1.37 -6.65 -12.80
N THR A 9 -2.06 -7.76 -12.52
CA THR A 9 -2.12 -8.90 -13.44
C THR A 9 -2.79 -8.53 -14.76
N PHE A 10 -3.82 -7.69 -14.75
CA PHE A 10 -4.44 -7.15 -15.96
C PHE A 10 -3.44 -6.33 -16.78
N PHE A 11 -2.72 -5.39 -16.18
CA PHE A 11 -1.70 -4.61 -16.89
C PHE A 11 -0.56 -5.49 -17.40
N LEU A 12 -0.11 -6.47 -16.62
CA LEU A 12 0.93 -7.41 -17.05
C LEU A 12 0.47 -8.28 -18.24
N GLN A 13 -0.79 -8.71 -18.24
CA GLN A 13 -1.33 -9.58 -19.29
C GLN A 13 -1.59 -8.82 -20.60
N PHE A 14 -2.28 -7.69 -20.52
CA PHE A 14 -2.78 -6.99 -21.70
C PHE A 14 -1.90 -5.82 -22.14
N PHE A 15 -1.15 -5.22 -21.21
CA PHE A 15 -0.34 -4.01 -21.46
C PHE A 15 1.07 -4.08 -20.82
N PRO A 16 1.83 -5.17 -21.00
CA PRO A 16 3.10 -5.37 -20.31
C PRO A 16 4.12 -4.27 -20.59
N ASP A 17 4.06 -3.63 -21.76
CA ASP A 17 4.96 -2.53 -22.11
C ASP A 17 4.74 -1.28 -21.26
N LEU A 18 3.53 -1.04 -20.75
CA LEU A 18 3.29 0.05 -19.79
C LEU A 18 4.04 -0.21 -18.48
N VAL A 19 4.09 -1.47 -18.04
CA VAL A 19 4.84 -1.87 -16.85
C VAL A 19 6.34 -1.77 -17.12
N ARG A 20 6.83 -2.32 -18.24
CA ARG A 20 8.27 -2.32 -18.59
C ARG A 20 8.85 -0.92 -18.79
N LYS A 21 8.07 0.00 -19.37
CA LYS A 21 8.47 1.39 -19.58
C LYS A 21 8.27 2.27 -18.34
N GLY A 22 7.79 1.71 -17.23
CA GLY A 22 7.65 2.43 -15.96
C GLY A 22 6.48 3.43 -15.95
N HIS A 23 5.37 3.11 -16.60
CA HIS A 23 4.16 3.95 -16.61
C HIS A 23 3.11 3.54 -15.56
N VAL A 24 3.29 2.40 -14.87
CA VAL A 24 2.36 1.90 -13.86
C VAL A 24 2.89 2.19 -12.46
N TYR A 25 2.06 2.82 -11.63
CA TYR A 25 2.40 3.23 -10.27
C TYR A 25 1.29 2.84 -9.30
N ILE A 26 1.68 2.63 -8.04
CA ILE A 26 0.76 2.46 -6.91
C ILE A 26 0.81 3.74 -6.09
N LEU A 27 -0.33 4.42 -5.96
CA LEU A 27 -0.45 5.53 -5.02
C LEU A 27 -0.46 5.00 -3.59
N GLN A 28 0.48 5.48 -2.78
CA GLN A 28 0.49 5.26 -1.35
C GLN A 28 -0.38 6.31 -0.67
N THR A 29 -1.31 5.87 0.17
CA THR A 29 -2.19 6.74 0.97
C THR A 29 -1.88 6.58 2.46
N PRO A 30 -2.09 7.62 3.28
CA PRO A 30 -1.77 7.54 4.69
C PRO A 30 -2.62 6.49 5.41
N LEU A 31 -2.02 5.81 6.37
CA LEU A 31 -2.68 4.82 7.23
C LEU A 31 -3.24 5.48 8.49
N PHE A 32 -2.61 6.57 8.94
CA PHE A 32 -3.02 7.32 10.12
C PHE A 32 -2.99 8.82 9.87
N ARG A 33 -3.83 9.55 10.61
CA ARG A 33 -3.75 10.99 10.81
C ARG A 33 -3.58 11.24 12.30
N VAL A 34 -2.54 11.98 12.67
CA VAL A 34 -2.26 12.40 14.05
C VAL A 34 -2.35 13.92 14.08
N ARG A 35 -3.23 14.49 14.90
CA ARG A 35 -3.46 15.93 14.92
C ARG A 35 -3.64 16.49 16.33
N ASN A 36 -3.30 17.76 16.50
CA ASN A 36 -3.67 18.55 17.67
C ASN A 36 -4.37 19.84 17.17
N LYS A 37 -4.56 20.82 18.07
CA LYS A 37 -5.21 22.09 17.72
C LYS A 37 -4.41 22.96 16.72
N LYS A 38 -3.12 22.69 16.52
CA LYS A 38 -2.20 23.52 15.73
C LYS A 38 -1.70 22.82 14.46
N GLU A 39 -1.43 21.52 14.53
CA GLU A 39 -0.76 20.76 13.48
C GLU A 39 -1.48 19.43 13.20
N THR A 40 -1.45 19.00 11.94
CA THR A 40 -1.95 17.71 11.47
C THR A 40 -0.85 16.99 10.70
N LYS A 41 -0.55 15.73 11.05
CA LYS A 41 0.45 14.89 10.38
C LYS A 41 -0.21 13.63 9.82
N TYR A 42 0.06 13.35 8.55
CA TYR A 42 -0.35 12.12 7.87
C TYR A 42 0.79 11.10 7.89
N CYS A 43 0.51 9.90 8.37
CA CYS A 43 1.51 8.86 8.62
C CYS A 43 1.21 7.61 7.77
N TYR A 44 2.24 7.06 7.15
CA TYR A 44 2.17 5.93 6.21
C TYR A 44 2.70 4.62 6.81
N SER A 45 3.18 4.67 8.06
CA SER A 45 3.62 3.50 8.82
C SER A 45 3.34 3.68 10.31
N SER A 46 3.35 2.57 11.06
CA SER A 46 3.28 2.59 12.53
C SER A 46 4.43 3.39 13.15
N ALA A 47 5.64 3.26 12.60
CA ALA A 47 6.80 4.03 13.05
C ALA A 47 6.62 5.55 12.84
N GLU A 48 6.00 5.95 11.72
CA GLU A 48 5.62 7.36 11.51
C GLU A 48 4.54 7.82 12.50
N LYS A 49 3.54 6.97 12.82
CA LYS A 49 2.53 7.25 13.85
C LYS A 49 3.19 7.59 15.19
N SER A 50 4.08 6.72 15.68
CA SER A 50 4.72 6.89 16.99
C SER A 50 5.53 8.18 17.06
N ARG A 51 6.34 8.46 16.02
CA ARG A 51 7.09 9.73 15.94
C ARG A 51 6.18 10.96 15.89
N ALA A 52 5.05 10.87 15.19
CA ALA A 52 4.09 11.98 15.13
C ALA A 52 3.42 12.22 16.48
N VAL A 53 3.06 11.17 17.22
CA VAL A 53 2.50 11.27 18.57
C VAL A 53 3.48 11.94 19.53
N GLU A 54 4.74 11.50 19.54
CA GLU A 54 5.80 12.12 20.35
C GLU A 54 6.00 13.59 20.01
N ALA A 55 6.01 13.93 18.72
CA ALA A 55 6.23 15.30 18.26
C ALA A 55 5.06 16.26 18.58
N LEU A 56 3.81 15.76 18.59
CA LEU A 56 2.62 16.60 18.79
C LEU A 56 2.29 16.84 20.28
N GLY A 57 3.00 16.18 21.18
CA GLY A 57 2.87 16.35 22.62
C GLY A 57 1.65 15.62 23.21
N PRO A 58 1.10 16.09 24.33
CA PRO A 58 0.07 15.34 25.06
C PRO A 58 -1.27 15.30 24.31
N ASN A 59 -1.89 14.12 24.31
CA ASN A 59 -3.24 13.83 23.83
C ASN A 59 -3.54 14.28 22.38
N PRO A 60 -2.75 13.87 21.37
CA PRO A 60 -3.12 14.10 19.99
C PRO A 60 -4.33 13.21 19.60
N GLU A 61 -5.19 13.73 18.74
CA GLU A 61 -6.25 12.96 18.11
C GLU A 61 -5.64 12.06 17.02
N ILE A 62 -5.89 10.76 17.10
CA ILE A 62 -5.38 9.76 16.16
C ILE A 62 -6.55 9.14 15.41
N THR A 63 -6.53 9.23 14.08
CA THR A 63 -7.47 8.56 13.18
C THR A 63 -6.71 7.48 12.40
N ARG A 64 -7.22 6.24 12.34
CA ARG A 64 -6.68 5.18 11.47
C ARG A 64 -7.62 5.00 10.29
N PHE A 65 -7.15 5.27 9.08
CA PHE A 65 -7.94 5.08 7.86
C PHE A 65 -8.00 3.58 7.52
N LYS A 66 -9.21 3.03 7.35
CA LYS A 66 -9.39 1.65 6.86
C LYS A 66 -9.63 1.61 5.36
N GLY A 67 -10.14 2.70 4.78
CA GLY A 67 -10.30 2.85 3.35
C GLY A 67 -10.31 4.31 2.89
N LEU A 68 -10.29 4.51 1.59
CA LEU A 68 -10.28 5.85 0.98
C LEU A 68 -11.58 6.63 1.24
N GLY A 69 -12.69 5.94 1.48
CA GLY A 69 -13.98 6.59 1.76
C GLY A 69 -14.03 7.36 3.08
N GLU A 70 -13.05 7.15 3.97
CA GLU A 70 -12.90 7.90 5.22
C GLU A 70 -12.12 9.21 5.04
N ILE A 71 -11.53 9.43 3.85
CA ILE A 71 -10.75 10.61 3.53
C ILE A 71 -11.65 11.56 2.74
N SER A 72 -11.80 12.79 3.22
CA SER A 72 -12.59 13.79 2.50
C SER A 72 -11.93 14.17 1.17
N PRO A 73 -12.69 14.56 0.13
CA PRO A 73 -12.11 14.98 -1.15
C PRO A 73 -11.10 16.12 -1.03
N GLY A 74 -11.36 17.06 -0.11
CA GLY A 74 -10.44 18.15 0.20
C GLY A 74 -9.11 17.63 0.74
N GLU A 75 -9.12 16.77 1.75
CA GLU A 75 -7.89 16.15 2.27
C GLU A 75 -7.18 15.33 1.22
N PHE A 76 -7.91 14.52 0.46
CA PHE A 76 -7.33 13.66 -0.57
C PHE A 76 -6.59 14.47 -1.65
N SER A 77 -7.14 15.61 -2.06
CA SER A 77 -6.50 16.47 -3.06
C SER A 77 -5.12 16.95 -2.63
N HIS A 78 -4.84 17.09 -1.32
CA HIS A 78 -3.52 17.52 -0.83
C HIS A 78 -2.46 16.43 -0.99
N PHE A 79 -2.87 15.16 -1.15
CA PHE A 79 -1.95 14.05 -1.41
C PHE A 79 -1.52 13.98 -2.88
N ILE A 80 -2.21 14.71 -3.75
CA ILE A 80 -1.96 14.74 -5.19
C ILE A 80 -1.23 16.03 -5.53
N GLY A 81 0.09 15.97 -5.66
CA GLY A 81 0.93 17.14 -5.91
C GLY A 81 2.38 16.78 -6.15
N LYS A 82 3.29 17.73 -5.90
CA LYS A 82 4.74 17.52 -6.08
C LYS A 82 5.30 16.41 -5.18
N ASP A 83 4.74 16.26 -3.98
CA ASP A 83 5.16 15.27 -2.97
C ASP A 83 4.31 13.99 -3.01
N ILE A 84 3.64 13.72 -4.13
CA ILE A 84 2.83 12.51 -4.31
C ILE A 84 3.69 11.26 -4.08
N ARG A 85 3.23 10.38 -3.19
CA ARG A 85 3.94 9.13 -2.87
C ARG A 85 3.53 8.03 -3.85
N LEU A 86 4.24 7.94 -4.96
CA LEU A 86 4.06 6.89 -5.97
C LEU A 86 5.12 5.80 -5.85
N GLU A 87 4.68 4.55 -5.78
CA GLU A 87 5.55 3.39 -5.85
C GLU A 87 5.54 2.84 -7.29
N PRO A 88 6.67 2.86 -8.01
CA PRO A 88 6.73 2.35 -9.38
C PRO A 88 6.63 0.83 -9.41
N VAL A 89 5.79 0.30 -10.29
CA VAL A 89 5.71 -1.14 -10.53
C VAL A 89 6.84 -1.55 -11.46
N ARG A 90 7.68 -2.49 -11.02
CA ARG A 90 8.86 -2.96 -11.76
C ARG A 90 8.89 -4.48 -11.86
N MET A 91 9.37 -4.99 -12.99
CA MET A 91 9.68 -6.40 -13.19
C MET A 91 11.21 -6.60 -13.07
N LYS A 92 11.68 -7.68 -12.44
CA LYS A 92 13.10 -8.02 -12.48
C LYS A 92 13.45 -8.59 -13.86
N LYS A 93 14.73 -8.53 -14.23
CA LYS A 93 15.22 -8.92 -15.56
C LYS A 93 14.88 -10.37 -15.95
N ASN A 94 14.77 -11.27 -14.97
CA ASN A 94 14.52 -12.69 -15.20
C ASN A 94 13.04 -13.08 -15.06
N ASP A 95 12.18 -12.13 -14.69
CA ASP A 95 10.77 -12.41 -14.48
C ASP A 95 10.04 -12.46 -15.82
N THR A 96 9.21 -13.48 -16.02
CA THR A 96 8.35 -13.56 -17.19
C THR A 96 6.91 -13.22 -16.81
N VAL A 97 6.21 -12.51 -17.70
CA VAL A 97 4.78 -12.24 -17.55
C VAL A 97 4.00 -13.54 -17.36
N LYS A 98 4.33 -14.57 -18.16
CA LYS A 98 3.72 -15.90 -18.07
C LYS A 98 3.88 -16.49 -16.67
N GLY A 99 5.09 -16.47 -16.10
CA GLY A 99 5.36 -17.00 -14.76
C GLY A 99 4.56 -16.26 -13.68
N TYR A 100 4.45 -14.93 -13.77
CA TYR A 100 3.62 -14.17 -12.83
C TYR A 100 2.13 -14.51 -12.94
N LEU A 101 1.61 -14.60 -14.16
CA LEU A 101 0.19 -14.93 -14.37
C LEU A 101 -0.13 -16.35 -13.93
N GLU A 102 0.76 -17.30 -14.23
CA GLU A 102 0.62 -18.68 -13.76
C GLU A 102 0.62 -18.74 -12.24
N PHE A 103 1.56 -18.06 -11.58
CA PHE A 103 1.61 -18.04 -10.12
C PHE A 103 0.39 -17.39 -9.48
N TYR A 104 -0.06 -16.21 -9.94
CA TYR A 104 -1.14 -15.44 -9.29
C TYR A 104 -2.55 -15.78 -9.77
N MET A 105 -2.71 -16.20 -11.03
CA MET A 105 -4.01 -16.40 -11.70
C MET A 105 -4.16 -17.81 -12.30
N GLY A 106 -3.16 -18.69 -12.16
CA GLY A 106 -3.19 -20.07 -12.64
C GLY A 106 -3.97 -21.04 -11.75
N LYS A 107 -3.99 -22.31 -12.16
CA LYS A 107 -4.68 -23.43 -11.49
C LYS A 107 -3.80 -24.16 -10.44
N ASN A 108 -2.62 -23.63 -10.16
CA ASN A 108 -1.61 -24.15 -9.22
C ASN A 108 -1.98 -23.87 -7.75
N THR A 109 -3.21 -24.22 -7.36
CA THR A 109 -3.73 -23.92 -6.02
C THR A 109 -2.88 -24.52 -4.89
N PRO A 110 -2.43 -25.78 -4.96
CA PRO A 110 -1.61 -26.38 -3.90
C PRO A 110 -0.26 -25.66 -3.73
N GLU A 111 0.47 -25.43 -4.82
CA GLU A 111 1.80 -24.79 -4.77
C GLU A 111 1.70 -23.34 -4.28
N ARG A 112 0.62 -22.65 -4.66
CA ARG A 112 0.36 -21.29 -4.18
C ARG A 112 0.05 -21.30 -2.69
N GLN A 113 -0.71 -22.28 -2.21
CA GLN A 113 -1.02 -22.42 -0.79
C GLN A 113 0.26 -22.64 0.02
N ASP A 114 1.10 -23.59 -0.39
CA ASP A 114 2.36 -23.88 0.29
C ASP A 114 3.26 -22.64 0.33
N PHE A 115 3.41 -21.95 -0.81
CA PHE A 115 4.16 -20.69 -0.88
C PHE A 115 3.62 -19.63 0.09
N ILE A 116 2.30 -19.47 0.17
CA ILE A 116 1.67 -18.49 1.08
C ILE A 116 1.99 -18.87 2.52
N ILE A 117 1.86 -20.14 2.90
CA ILE A 117 2.12 -20.62 4.26
C ILE A 117 3.58 -20.35 4.65
N GLU A 118 4.53 -20.68 3.78
CA GLU A 118 5.96 -20.48 4.03
C GLU A 118 6.35 -19.00 4.19
N ASN A 119 5.63 -18.10 3.54
CA ASN A 119 5.95 -16.67 3.50
C ASN A 119 4.99 -15.81 4.33
N LEU A 120 4.00 -16.40 4.99
CA LEU A 120 3.00 -15.67 5.77
C LEU A 120 3.69 -15.01 6.96
N ARG A 121 3.78 -13.68 6.92
CA ARG A 121 4.24 -12.88 8.06
C ARG A 121 3.04 -12.55 8.94
N ILE A 122 3.06 -13.05 10.16
CA ILE A 122 2.09 -12.69 11.19
C ILE A 122 2.60 -11.40 11.83
N GLU A 123 2.00 -10.27 11.46
CA GLU A 123 2.13 -9.05 12.26
C GLU A 123 1.18 -9.19 13.44
N GLU A 124 1.72 -9.40 14.65
CA GLU A 124 0.90 -9.37 15.86
C GLU A 124 0.31 -7.96 16.01
N ASP A 125 -1.02 -7.84 15.92
CA ASP A 125 -1.72 -6.65 16.37
C ASP A 125 -1.50 -6.58 17.90
N LEU A 126 -0.45 -5.88 18.34
CA LEU A 126 -0.31 -5.47 19.73
C LEU A 126 -1.53 -4.60 20.05
N VAL A 127 -2.53 -5.19 20.70
CA VAL A 127 -3.65 -4.46 21.28
C VAL A 127 -3.05 -3.60 22.39
N GLU A 128 -2.74 -2.34 22.07
CA GLU A 128 -2.35 -1.33 23.06
C GLU A 128 -3.53 -1.20 24.04
N ALA A 129 -3.30 -1.63 25.30
CA ALA A 129 -4.24 -1.60 26.41
C ALA A 129 -4.48 -0.18 26.95
#